data_AF-A0A2M6NS67-F1
#
_entry.id   AF-A0A2M6NS67-F1
#
_cell.length_a   1.000
_cell.length_b   1.000
_cell.length_c   1.000
_cell.angle_alpha   90.00
_cell.angle_beta   90.00
_cell.angle_gamma   90.00
#
_symmetry.space_group_name_H-M   'P 1'
#
loop_
_entity.id
_entity.type
_entity.pdbx_description
1 polymer ?
#
loop_
_entity_poly.entity_id
_entity_poly.type
_entity_poly.pdbx_seq_one_letter_code
_entity_poly.pdbx_strand_id
1 'polypeptide(L)'
;MNKNTTLIGVIVAAVLIAGAVVYTNYTKCLESKQVLTNTISSQEAGEKLVEFVNKNLLKGQATASLIESLEDGDFYKIKFKVQEQEVEWRITKDGRFVFPDTIDLAEVKEPAEEIEKTEGNFSVSSDEVCKEGDKPIVYFFGSTGCPHCAWEHPIIEEAAAKFGDKISFHNNMDSKADEEVFGKYSTGGIPTLVLGCKYYRVGSGESLGEKEEVKVLTGLICELTDNQPGDVCEK
;
A
#
# COMPACT_ATOMS: atom_id res chain seq x y z
N MET A 1 -31.31 20.64 77.94
CA MET A 1 -31.08 20.12 76.57
C MET A 1 -31.79 18.79 76.44
N ASN A 2 -32.75 18.66 75.52
CA ASN A 2 -33.57 17.45 75.43
C ASN A 2 -32.74 16.35 74.74
N LYS A 3 -32.74 15.11 75.25
CA LYS A 3 -31.91 14.01 74.69
C LYS A 3 -32.11 13.83 73.18
N ASN A 4 -33.32 14.12 72.70
CA ASN A 4 -33.68 14.03 71.29
C ASN A 4 -33.04 15.13 70.44
N THR A 5 -32.85 16.35 70.96
CA THR A 5 -32.17 17.42 70.21
C THR A 5 -30.67 17.16 70.07
N THR A 6 -30.04 16.57 71.10
CA THR A 6 -28.63 16.15 71.02
C THR A 6 -28.44 14.99 70.04
N LEU A 7 -29.37 14.03 70.02
CA LEU A 7 -29.32 12.88 69.10
C LEU A 7 -29.50 13.30 67.63
N ILE A 8 -30.43 14.21 67.35
CA ILE A 8 -30.65 14.75 66.00
C ILE A 8 -29.40 15.50 65.50
N GLY A 9 -28.76 16.30 66.36
CA GLY A 9 -27.54 17.03 66.00
C GLY A 9 -26.38 16.10 65.59
N VAL A 10 -26.22 14.96 66.27
CA VAL A 10 -25.18 13.97 65.96
C VAL A 10 -25.45 13.28 64.61
N ILE A 11 -26.71 12.95 64.31
CA ILE A 11 -27.08 12.31 63.04
C ILE A 11 -26.82 13.25 61.86
N VAL A 12 -27.21 14.53 61.98
CA VAL A 12 -26.97 15.53 60.93
C VAL A 12 -25.47 15.73 60.68
N ALA A 13 -24.66 15.80 61.74
CA ALA A 13 -23.21 15.90 61.62
C ALA A 13 -22.60 14.68 60.92
N ALA A 14 -23.05 13.47 61.25
CA ALA A 14 -22.56 12.24 60.63
C ALA A 14 -22.90 12.17 59.12
N VAL A 15 -24.10 12.60 58.72
CA VAL A 15 -24.51 12.64 57.31
C VAL A 15 -23.69 13.66 56.51
N LEU A 16 -23.39 14.83 57.09
CA LEU A 16 -22.57 15.85 56.44
C LEU A 16 -21.13 15.37 56.24
N ILE A 17 -20.56 14.67 57.23
CA ILE A 17 -19.21 14.09 57.13
C ILE A 17 -19.17 12.99 56.06
N ALA A 18 -20.15 12.09 56.06
CA ALA A 18 -20.25 11.05 55.03
C ALA A 18 -20.41 11.64 53.63
N GLY A 19 -21.25 12.69 53.49
CA GLY A 19 -21.42 13.42 52.24
C GLY A 19 -20.12 14.09 51.75
N ALA A 20 -19.35 14.70 52.65
CA ALA A 20 -18.05 15.29 52.31
C ALA A 20 -17.01 14.24 51.90
N VAL A 21 -16.99 13.07 52.56
CA VAL A 21 -16.08 11.96 52.20
C VAL A 21 -16.45 11.37 50.82
N VAL A 22 -17.75 11.19 50.55
CA VAL A 22 -18.22 10.73 49.23
C VAL A 22 -17.92 11.76 48.15
N TYR A 23 -18.15 13.05 48.41
CA TYR A 23 -17.87 14.13 47.46
C TYR A 23 -16.37 14.24 47.15
N THR A 24 -15.50 14.17 48.16
CA THR A 24 -14.04 14.23 47.97
C THR A 24 -13.47 13.01 47.26
N ASN A 25 -14.03 11.81 47.48
CA ASN A 25 -13.67 10.61 46.71
C ASN A 25 -14.22 10.65 45.27
N TYR A 26 -15.41 11.24 45.07
CA TYR A 26 -15.98 11.42 43.74
C TYR A 26 -15.19 12.43 42.91
N THR A 27 -14.75 13.56 43.49
CA THR A 27 -13.90 14.54 42.79
C THR A 27 -12.52 13.99 42.45
N LYS A 28 -11.90 13.19 43.34
CA LYS A 28 -10.65 12.48 43.03
C LYS A 28 -10.78 11.47 41.88
N CYS A 29 -11.95 10.86 41.72
CA CYS A 29 -12.22 9.93 40.61
C CYS A 29 -12.51 10.67 39.28
N LEU A 30 -13.01 11.91 39.35
CA LEU A 30 -13.20 12.78 38.18
C LEU A 30 -11.87 13.32 37.64
N GLU A 31 -10.90 13.63 38.50
CA GLU A 31 -9.55 14.00 38.07
C GLU A 31 -8.79 12.85 37.37
N SER A 32 -9.11 11.59 37.69
CA SER A 32 -8.50 10.43 37.00
C SER A 32 -9.07 10.14 35.60
N LYS A 33 -10.04 10.95 35.12
CA LYS A 33 -10.61 10.86 33.77
C LYS A 33 -10.07 11.94 32.81
N GLN A 34 -8.96 12.61 33.14
CA GLN A 34 -8.11 13.11 32.06
C GLN A 34 -7.44 11.91 31.40
N VAL A 35 -8.11 11.37 30.37
CA VAL A 35 -7.39 10.78 29.25
C VAL A 35 -6.47 11.88 28.74
N LEU A 36 -5.19 11.82 29.12
CA LEU A 36 -4.12 12.58 28.51
C LEU A 36 -4.13 12.22 27.03
N THR A 37 -4.88 12.95 26.22
CA THR A 37 -4.61 13.04 24.80
C THR A 37 -3.29 13.78 24.69
N ASN A 38 -2.18 13.04 24.78
CA ASN A 38 -0.82 13.52 24.56
C ASN A 38 -0.67 13.89 23.08
N THR A 39 -1.50 14.79 22.58
CA THR A 39 -1.49 15.25 21.20
C THR A 39 -0.31 16.20 21.03
N ILE A 40 0.59 15.83 20.12
CA ILE A 40 1.77 16.63 19.76
C ILE A 40 1.43 17.49 18.54
N SER A 41 2.21 18.54 18.28
CA SER A 41 2.00 19.36 17.07
C SER A 41 2.37 18.60 15.79
N SER A 42 1.84 19.00 14.63
CA SER A 42 2.20 18.39 13.33
C SER A 42 3.71 18.49 13.06
N GLN A 43 4.32 19.62 13.41
CA GLN A 43 5.76 19.86 13.28
C GLN A 43 6.56 18.91 14.16
N GLU A 44 6.19 18.77 15.44
CA GLU A 44 6.83 17.84 16.37
C GLU A 44 6.67 16.38 15.89
N ALA A 45 5.51 16.03 15.35
CA ALA A 45 5.26 14.72 14.77
C ALA A 45 6.14 14.45 13.55
N GLY A 46 6.31 15.44 12.67
CA GLY A 46 7.19 15.37 11.51
C GLY A 46 8.66 15.21 11.89
N GLU A 47 9.14 16.00 12.86
CA GLU A 47 10.49 15.89 13.39
C GLU A 47 10.75 14.51 14.03
N LYS A 48 9.81 14.04 14.86
CA LYS A 48 9.89 12.72 15.50
C LYS A 48 9.91 11.58 14.47
N LEU A 49 9.10 11.66 13.42
CA LEU A 49 9.09 10.66 12.34
C LEU A 49 10.40 10.66 11.57
N VAL A 50 10.89 11.82 11.14
CA VAL A 50 12.16 11.93 10.38
C VAL A 50 13.35 11.49 11.23
N GLU A 51 13.34 11.79 12.53
CA GLU A 51 14.33 11.27 13.47
C GLU A 51 14.29 9.74 13.55
N PHE A 52 13.10 9.15 13.65
CA PHE A 52 12.93 7.70 13.64
C PHE A 52 13.50 7.08 12.36
N VAL A 53 13.17 7.64 11.18
CA VAL A 53 13.66 7.17 9.88
C VAL A 53 15.19 7.21 9.84
N ASN A 54 15.80 8.35 10.16
CA ASN A 54 17.25 8.52 10.14
C ASN A 54 17.97 7.55 11.09
N LYS A 55 17.49 7.43 12.35
CA LYS A 55 18.15 6.63 13.38
C LYS A 55 17.93 5.13 13.21
N ASN A 56 16.71 4.70 12.86
CA ASN A 56 16.32 3.30 12.94
C ASN A 56 16.30 2.59 11.59
N LEU A 57 15.96 3.31 10.51
CA LEU A 57 15.84 2.72 9.18
C LEU A 57 17.11 2.95 8.35
N LEU A 58 17.51 4.21 8.18
CA LEU A 58 18.66 4.56 7.33
C LEU A 58 20.00 4.23 7.99
N LYS A 59 20.10 4.33 9.32
CA LYS A 59 21.31 3.98 10.09
C LYS A 59 22.60 4.62 9.54
N GLY A 60 22.48 5.84 9.01
CA GLY A 60 23.59 6.61 8.44
C GLY A 60 23.96 6.28 6.98
N GLN A 61 23.25 5.37 6.31
CA GLN A 61 23.47 5.09 4.88
C GLN A 61 22.92 6.19 3.96
N ALA A 62 21.92 6.93 4.44
CA ALA A 62 21.34 8.10 3.78
C ALA A 62 20.78 9.06 4.84
N THR A 63 20.35 10.24 4.39
CA THR A 63 19.73 11.26 5.24
C THR A 63 18.31 11.56 4.76
N ALA A 64 17.36 11.47 5.69
CA ALA A 64 15.99 11.95 5.53
C ALA A 64 15.86 13.39 6.02
N SER A 65 15.03 14.21 5.36
CA SER A 65 14.71 15.57 5.81
C SER A 65 13.24 15.91 5.59
N LEU A 66 12.65 16.57 6.59
CA LEU A 66 11.25 16.99 6.58
C LEU A 66 11.00 18.01 5.46
N ILE A 67 9.95 17.80 4.68
CA ILE A 67 9.46 18.75 3.67
C ILE A 67 8.21 19.45 4.21
N GLU A 68 7.22 18.67 4.65
CA GLU A 68 5.90 19.18 5.00
C GLU A 68 5.29 18.34 6.14
N SER A 69 4.55 19.00 7.05
CA SER A 69 3.73 18.32 8.06
C SER A 69 2.36 18.98 8.15
N LEU A 70 1.30 18.20 7.89
CA LEU A 70 -0.08 18.68 7.82
C LEU A 70 -1.01 17.88 8.74
N GLU A 71 -2.05 18.54 9.24
CA GLU A 71 -3.20 17.87 9.86
C GLU A 71 -3.92 17.01 8.82
N ASP A 72 -4.20 15.76 9.14
CA ASP A 72 -4.89 14.80 8.26
C ASP A 72 -5.85 13.91 9.07
N GLY A 73 -7.02 14.46 9.39
CA GLY A 73 -8.04 13.77 10.18
C GLY A 73 -7.54 13.39 11.58
N ASP A 74 -7.48 12.09 11.87
CA ASP A 74 -6.97 11.53 13.13
C ASP A 74 -5.44 11.33 13.15
N PHE A 75 -4.77 11.68 12.05
CA PHE A 75 -3.33 11.54 11.85
C PHE A 75 -2.70 12.88 11.46
N TYR A 76 -1.38 12.87 11.40
CA TYR A 76 -0.58 13.85 10.68
C TYR A 76 -0.03 13.23 9.41
N LYS A 77 -0.13 13.95 8.30
CA LYS A 77 0.51 13.62 7.03
C LYS A 77 1.88 14.27 6.98
N ILE A 78 2.92 13.46 6.85
CA ILE A 78 4.33 13.89 6.89
C ILE A 78 4.97 13.56 5.55
N LYS A 79 5.38 14.60 4.81
CA LYS A 79 6.21 14.46 3.62
C LYS A 79 7.67 14.73 3.97
N PHE A 80 8.54 13.83 3.55
CA PHE A 80 9.98 13.96 3.76
C PHE A 80 10.72 13.41 2.55
N LYS A 81 11.91 13.93 2.28
CA LYS A 81 12.79 13.39 1.25
C LYS A 81 13.82 12.46 1.84
N VAL A 82 14.12 11.38 1.14
CA VAL A 82 15.32 10.56 1.32
C VAL A 82 16.11 10.65 0.02
N GLN A 83 17.29 11.28 0.07
CA GLN A 83 18.04 11.66 -1.14
C GLN A 83 17.18 12.54 -2.09
N GLU A 84 16.87 12.08 -3.30
CA GLU A 84 16.01 12.77 -4.28
C GLU A 84 14.58 12.23 -4.34
N GLN A 85 14.23 11.23 -3.53
CA GLN A 85 12.90 10.65 -3.51
C GLN A 85 12.04 11.29 -2.41
N GLU A 86 10.87 11.80 -2.80
CA GLU A 86 9.84 12.25 -1.85
C GLU A 86 9.01 11.06 -1.38
N VAL A 87 8.75 11.02 -0.07
CA VAL A 87 8.02 9.96 0.61
C VAL A 87 6.98 10.61 1.53
N GLU A 88 5.77 10.06 1.55
CA GLU A 88 4.68 10.53 2.40
C GLU A 88 4.24 9.42 3.36
N TRP A 89 4.42 9.64 4.67
CA TRP A 89 3.97 8.72 5.73
C TRP A 89 2.98 9.40 6.66
N ARG A 90 2.14 8.62 7.35
CA ARG A 90 1.25 9.13 8.40
C ARG A 90 1.75 8.79 9.80
N ILE A 91 1.46 9.65 10.77
CA ILE A 91 1.72 9.41 12.18
C ILE A 91 0.50 9.79 13.02
N THR A 92 0.20 8.98 14.04
CA THR A 92 -0.87 9.29 15.01
C THR A 92 -0.67 10.63 15.69
N LYS A 93 -1.77 11.28 16.10
CA LYS A 93 -1.74 12.57 16.79
C LYS A 93 -0.95 12.58 18.11
N ASP A 94 -0.76 11.42 18.72
CA ASP A 94 0.08 11.24 19.91
C ASP A 94 1.54 10.86 19.60
N GLY A 95 1.89 10.77 18.32
CA GLY A 95 3.22 10.46 17.85
C GLY A 95 3.69 9.04 18.16
N ARG A 96 2.82 8.09 18.51
CA ARG A 96 3.23 6.74 18.92
C ARG A 96 3.34 5.74 17.77
N PHE A 97 2.46 5.86 16.79
CA PHE A 97 2.35 4.94 15.65
C PHE A 97 2.57 5.67 14.33
N VAL A 98 3.42 5.09 13.49
CA VAL A 98 3.72 5.52 12.11
C VAL A 98 3.14 4.49 11.13
N PHE A 99 2.59 4.97 10.02
CA PHE A 99 2.04 4.20 8.92
C PHE A 99 2.81 4.58 7.64
N PRO A 100 3.77 3.73 7.22
CA PRO A 100 4.60 3.98 6.04
C PRO A 100 3.82 4.01 4.73
N ASP A 101 2.78 3.19 4.62
CA ASP A 101 1.99 3.08 3.39
C ASP A 101 0.56 3.55 3.67
N THR A 102 0.05 4.42 2.81
CA THR A 102 -1.34 4.85 2.81
C THR A 102 -1.92 4.69 1.42
N ILE A 103 -3.04 3.98 1.33
CA ILE A 103 -3.79 3.86 0.08
C ILE A 103 -4.83 4.98 0.07
N ASP A 104 -4.76 5.88 -0.90
CA ASP A 104 -5.82 6.86 -1.13
C ASP A 104 -6.97 6.19 -1.89
N LEU A 105 -8.06 5.89 -1.18
CA LEU A 105 -9.23 5.24 -1.77
C LEU A 105 -9.90 6.09 -2.86
N ALA A 106 -9.66 7.41 -2.90
CA ALA A 106 -10.13 8.26 -3.99
C ALA A 106 -9.30 8.08 -5.27
N GLU A 107 -8.06 7.60 -5.15
CA GLU A 107 -7.15 7.34 -6.27
C GLU A 107 -7.12 5.86 -6.69
N VAL A 108 -7.73 4.97 -5.90
CA VAL A 108 -7.93 3.57 -6.28
C VAL A 108 -8.89 3.51 -7.46
N LYS A 109 -8.32 3.27 -8.65
CA LYS A 109 -9.08 2.89 -9.85
C LYS A 109 -9.72 1.52 -9.61
N GLU A 110 -10.90 1.30 -10.18
CA GLU A 110 -11.55 -0.01 -10.06
C GLU A 110 -10.60 -1.10 -10.59
N PRO A 111 -10.39 -2.20 -9.84
CA PRO A 111 -9.57 -3.31 -10.30
C PRO A 111 -10.16 -3.87 -11.60
N ALA A 112 -9.30 -4.40 -12.47
CA ALA A 112 -9.79 -5.06 -13.68
C ALA A 112 -10.80 -6.15 -13.32
N GLU A 113 -11.98 -6.13 -13.95
CA GLU A 113 -12.98 -7.18 -13.78
C GLU A 113 -12.47 -8.46 -14.45
N GLU A 114 -12.19 -9.50 -13.65
CA GLU A 114 -11.83 -10.83 -14.14
C GLU A 114 -13.08 -11.55 -14.64
N ILE A 115 -13.19 -11.74 -15.95
CA ILE A 115 -14.34 -12.42 -16.58
C ILE A 115 -14.10 -13.94 -16.60
N GLU A 116 -12.88 -14.35 -16.94
CA GLU A 116 -12.49 -15.75 -17.10
C GLU A 116 -10.96 -15.92 -17.01
N LYS A 117 -10.48 -17.18 -17.13
CA LYS A 117 -9.04 -17.50 -17.15
C LYS A 117 -8.64 -18.23 -18.42
N THR A 118 -7.45 -17.93 -18.92
CA THR A 118 -6.83 -18.59 -20.09
C THR A 118 -6.02 -19.83 -19.68
N GLU A 119 -5.52 -20.55 -20.69
CA GLU A 119 -4.39 -21.46 -20.50
C GLU A 119 -3.19 -20.69 -19.94
N GLY A 120 -2.53 -21.26 -18.92
CA GLY A 120 -1.44 -20.59 -18.20
C GLY A 120 -1.85 -19.68 -17.04
N ASN A 121 -3.13 -19.72 -16.64
CA ASN A 121 -3.68 -19.00 -15.49
C ASN A 121 -3.63 -17.46 -15.60
N PHE A 122 -3.71 -16.90 -16.81
CA PHE A 122 -3.97 -15.46 -16.95
C PHE A 122 -5.45 -15.19 -16.76
N SER A 123 -5.75 -14.11 -16.05
CA SER A 123 -7.08 -13.52 -15.96
C SER A 123 -7.36 -12.70 -17.22
N VAL A 124 -8.60 -12.75 -17.71
CA VAL A 124 -9.08 -11.97 -18.85
C VAL A 124 -9.89 -10.78 -18.34
N SER A 125 -9.46 -9.57 -18.72
CA SER A 125 -10.14 -8.30 -18.45
C SER A 125 -11.18 -7.97 -19.53
N SER A 126 -12.20 -7.19 -19.16
CA SER A 126 -13.14 -6.55 -20.08
C SER A 126 -12.55 -5.36 -20.85
N ASP A 127 -11.33 -4.95 -20.52
CA ASP A 127 -10.69 -3.77 -21.11
C ASP A 127 -10.38 -3.94 -22.61
N GLU A 128 -10.39 -2.82 -23.33
CA GLU A 128 -9.89 -2.77 -24.71
C GLU A 128 -8.39 -3.04 -24.75
N VAL A 129 -7.92 -3.61 -25.87
CA VAL A 129 -6.48 -3.88 -26.06
C VAL A 129 -5.71 -2.57 -26.05
N CYS A 130 -4.89 -2.35 -25.02
CA CYS A 130 -4.08 -1.14 -24.93
C CYS A 130 -2.88 -1.19 -25.87
N LYS A 131 -2.60 -0.05 -26.52
CA LYS A 131 -1.61 0.07 -27.57
C LYS A 131 -0.74 1.31 -27.41
N GLU A 132 0.51 1.21 -27.82
CA GLU A 132 1.39 2.35 -28.07
C GLU A 132 1.51 2.53 -29.59
N GLY A 133 0.81 3.54 -30.12
CA GLY A 133 0.51 3.62 -31.54
C GLY A 133 -0.37 2.43 -31.98
N ASP A 134 0.08 1.67 -32.98
CA ASP A 134 -0.64 0.50 -33.49
C ASP A 134 -0.22 -0.82 -32.80
N LYS A 135 0.71 -0.78 -31.84
CA LYS A 135 1.32 -1.96 -31.24
C LYS A 135 0.70 -2.28 -29.88
N PRO A 136 0.18 -3.50 -29.65
CA PRO A 136 -0.20 -3.93 -28.31
C PRO A 136 0.96 -3.80 -27.33
N ILE A 137 0.66 -3.35 -26.12
CA ILE A 137 1.69 -3.18 -25.07
C ILE A 137 1.79 -4.45 -24.23
N VAL A 138 3.00 -4.89 -23.93
CA VAL A 138 3.29 -6.02 -23.03
C VAL A 138 4.11 -5.49 -21.86
N TYR A 139 3.58 -5.62 -20.65
CA TYR A 139 4.23 -5.17 -19.43
C TYR A 139 4.73 -6.36 -18.62
N PHE A 140 5.94 -6.23 -18.10
CA PHE A 140 6.47 -7.07 -17.03
C PHE A 140 6.84 -6.20 -15.83
N PHE A 141 6.31 -6.53 -14.65
CA PHE A 141 6.63 -5.87 -13.39
C PHE A 141 7.36 -6.86 -12.47
N GLY A 142 8.51 -6.47 -11.95
CA GLY A 142 9.31 -7.34 -11.10
C GLY A 142 10.40 -6.61 -10.33
N SER A 143 11.10 -7.35 -9.48
CA SER A 143 12.31 -6.87 -8.80
C SER A 143 13.40 -7.92 -8.82
N THR A 144 14.66 -7.50 -8.92
CA THR A 144 15.82 -8.41 -8.87
C THR A 144 15.94 -9.18 -7.55
N GLY A 145 15.37 -8.66 -6.47
CA GLY A 145 15.30 -9.35 -5.17
C GLY A 145 14.25 -10.46 -5.05
N CYS A 146 13.44 -10.68 -6.09
CA CYS A 146 12.33 -11.63 -6.11
C CYS A 146 12.68 -12.87 -6.95
N PRO A 147 12.81 -14.07 -6.35
CA PRO A 147 13.20 -15.29 -7.08
C PRO A 147 12.27 -15.64 -8.26
N HIS A 148 10.96 -15.52 -8.06
CA HIS A 148 9.96 -15.77 -9.10
C HIS A 148 10.07 -14.77 -10.25
N CYS A 149 10.45 -13.54 -9.95
CA CYS A 149 10.68 -12.48 -10.94
C CYS A 149 11.94 -12.79 -11.76
N ALA A 150 13.01 -13.24 -11.10
CA ALA A 150 14.25 -13.63 -11.76
C ALA A 150 14.08 -14.86 -12.68
N TRP A 151 13.12 -15.74 -12.38
CA TRP A 151 12.76 -16.86 -13.25
C TRP A 151 11.92 -16.42 -14.46
N GLU A 152 10.88 -15.62 -14.22
CA GLU A 152 9.91 -15.23 -15.24
C GLU A 152 10.48 -14.20 -16.24
N HIS A 153 11.32 -13.29 -15.76
CA HIS A 153 11.86 -12.18 -16.54
C HIS A 153 12.56 -12.60 -17.86
N PRO A 154 13.53 -13.52 -17.87
CA PRO A 154 14.15 -13.95 -19.13
C PRO A 154 13.18 -14.66 -20.08
N ILE A 155 12.11 -15.27 -19.54
CA ILE A 155 11.11 -16.03 -20.32
C ILE A 155 10.18 -15.09 -21.06
N ILE A 156 9.67 -14.05 -20.39
CA ILE A 156 8.85 -13.02 -21.04
C ILE A 156 9.69 -12.20 -22.03
N GLU A 157 10.98 -11.94 -21.73
CA GLU A 157 11.89 -11.31 -22.70
C GLU A 157 12.08 -12.18 -23.94
N GLU A 158 12.26 -13.50 -23.78
CA GLU A 158 12.33 -14.43 -24.92
C GLU A 158 11.05 -14.41 -25.75
N ALA A 159 9.88 -14.47 -25.10
CA ALA A 159 8.59 -14.46 -25.79
C ALA A 159 8.37 -13.13 -26.53
N ALA A 160 8.57 -11.99 -25.86
CA ALA A 160 8.40 -10.67 -26.42
C ALA A 160 9.35 -10.40 -27.59
N ALA A 161 10.60 -10.85 -27.52
CA ALA A 161 11.60 -10.67 -28.57
C ALA A 161 11.18 -11.31 -29.91
N LYS A 162 10.36 -12.36 -29.90
CA LYS A 162 9.83 -13.01 -31.12
C LYS A 162 8.94 -12.08 -31.95
N PHE A 163 8.29 -11.12 -31.30
CA PHE A 163 7.36 -10.21 -31.94
C PHE A 163 8.02 -8.95 -32.48
N GLY A 164 9.25 -8.65 -32.06
CA GLY A 164 10.03 -7.52 -32.56
C GLY A 164 9.24 -6.21 -32.54
N ASP A 165 9.00 -5.64 -33.72
CA ASP A 165 8.29 -4.37 -33.86
C ASP A 165 6.76 -4.48 -33.80
N LYS A 166 6.18 -5.67 -33.62
CA LYS A 166 4.72 -5.89 -33.54
C LYS A 166 4.11 -5.56 -32.19
N ILE A 167 4.94 -5.46 -31.15
CA ILE A 167 4.51 -5.09 -29.79
C ILE A 167 5.35 -3.91 -29.28
N SER A 168 4.86 -3.26 -28.24
CA SER A 168 5.68 -2.42 -27.36
C SER A 168 5.93 -3.17 -26.06
N PHE A 169 7.19 -3.51 -25.75
CA PHE A 169 7.53 -4.24 -24.53
C PHE A 169 8.06 -3.30 -23.46
N HIS A 170 7.34 -3.21 -22.36
CA HIS A 170 7.66 -2.42 -21.18
C HIS A 170 8.21 -3.34 -20.08
N ASN A 171 9.53 -3.34 -19.94
CA ASN A 171 10.21 -4.07 -18.88
C ASN A 171 10.38 -3.16 -17.64
N ASN A 172 9.55 -3.38 -16.63
CA ASN A 172 9.55 -2.65 -15.37
C ASN A 172 10.26 -3.42 -14.23
N MET A 173 11.34 -4.14 -14.54
CA MET A 173 12.23 -4.71 -13.51
C MET A 173 12.90 -3.59 -12.70
N ASP A 174 12.68 -3.55 -11.38
CA ASP A 174 13.20 -2.53 -10.46
C ASP A 174 12.87 -1.08 -10.88
N SER A 175 11.79 -0.89 -11.64
CA SER A 175 11.32 0.41 -12.15
C SER A 175 10.03 0.83 -11.45
N LYS A 176 9.80 2.15 -11.38
CA LYS A 176 8.51 2.75 -10.98
C LYS A 176 7.69 3.24 -12.19
N ALA A 177 8.14 2.99 -13.42
CA ALA A 177 7.34 3.32 -14.58
C ALA A 177 6.08 2.43 -14.65
N ASP A 178 5.03 2.96 -15.29
CA ASP A 178 3.73 2.29 -15.45
C ASP A 178 3.05 1.87 -14.13
N GLU A 179 3.33 2.56 -13.02
CA GLU A 179 2.76 2.25 -11.69
C GLU A 179 1.22 2.24 -11.68
N GLU A 180 0.59 3.12 -12.48
CA GLU A 180 -0.86 3.13 -12.65
C GLU A 180 -1.40 1.84 -13.30
N VAL A 181 -0.63 1.24 -14.21
CA VAL A 181 -0.98 -0.04 -14.85
C VAL A 181 -0.78 -1.16 -13.83
N PHE A 182 0.34 -1.16 -13.11
CA PHE A 182 0.60 -2.16 -12.06
C PHE A 182 -0.51 -2.16 -11.00
N GLY A 183 -0.89 -0.98 -10.49
CA GLY A 183 -1.95 -0.85 -9.47
C GLY A 183 -3.34 -1.26 -9.97
N LYS A 184 -3.61 -1.21 -11.27
CA LYS A 184 -4.89 -1.66 -11.85
C LYS A 184 -5.00 -3.19 -11.91
N TYR A 185 -3.92 -3.88 -12.27
CA TYR A 185 -3.93 -5.33 -12.51
C TYR A 185 -3.29 -6.17 -11.38
N SER A 186 -2.72 -5.51 -10.37
CA SER A 186 -2.09 -6.17 -9.22
C SER A 186 -2.36 -5.41 -7.94
N THR A 187 -2.53 -6.16 -6.84
CA THR A 187 -2.61 -5.60 -5.48
C THR A 187 -1.22 -5.53 -4.81
N GLY A 188 -0.16 -5.36 -5.60
CA GLY A 188 1.23 -5.31 -5.13
C GLY A 188 2.01 -6.63 -5.24
N GLY A 189 1.44 -7.67 -5.86
CA GLY A 189 2.15 -8.93 -6.11
C GLY A 189 3.13 -8.83 -7.28
N ILE A 190 4.32 -9.42 -7.14
CA ILE A 190 5.31 -9.54 -8.22
C ILE A 190 5.82 -11.00 -8.34
N PRO A 191 6.15 -11.49 -9.55
CA PRO A 191 6.04 -10.77 -10.82
C PRO A 191 4.57 -10.54 -11.22
N THR A 192 4.31 -9.50 -12.01
CA THR A 192 3.01 -9.30 -12.66
C THR A 192 3.25 -9.10 -14.14
N LEU A 193 2.47 -9.81 -14.96
CA LEU A 193 2.44 -9.64 -16.41
C LEU A 193 1.10 -9.05 -16.82
N VAL A 194 1.13 -8.08 -17.73
CA VAL A 194 -0.07 -7.50 -18.35
C VAL A 194 0.15 -7.45 -19.84
N LEU A 195 -0.64 -8.22 -20.60
CA LEU A 195 -0.54 -8.34 -22.05
C LEU A 195 -1.74 -7.62 -22.67
N GLY A 196 -1.47 -6.50 -23.33
CA GLY A 196 -2.44 -5.69 -24.04
C GLY A 196 -3.58 -5.20 -23.17
N CYS A 197 -3.39 -5.05 -21.85
CA CYS A 197 -4.47 -4.72 -20.89
C CYS A 197 -5.64 -5.72 -20.87
N LYS A 198 -5.54 -6.82 -21.62
CA LYS A 198 -6.59 -7.81 -21.79
C LYS A 198 -6.29 -9.06 -20.99
N TYR A 199 -5.04 -9.51 -21.00
CA TYR A 199 -4.60 -10.66 -20.22
C TYR A 199 -3.68 -10.20 -19.10
N TYR A 200 -3.87 -10.66 -17.88
CA TYR A 200 -2.95 -10.34 -16.79
C TYR A 200 -2.77 -11.52 -15.84
N ARG A 201 -1.60 -11.61 -15.22
CA ARG A 201 -1.30 -12.64 -14.23
C ARG A 201 -0.41 -12.06 -13.14
N VAL A 202 -0.82 -12.26 -11.89
CA VAL A 202 0.02 -12.05 -10.71
C VAL A 202 0.68 -13.39 -10.35
N GLY A 203 2.01 -13.44 -10.42
CA GLY A 203 2.82 -14.63 -10.22
C GLY A 203 3.50 -15.15 -11.49
N SER A 204 4.42 -16.08 -11.30
CA SER A 204 5.21 -16.73 -12.35
C SER A 204 4.54 -17.99 -12.91
N GLY A 205 4.99 -18.40 -14.10
CA GLY A 205 4.61 -19.61 -14.80
C GLY A 205 5.33 -20.89 -14.36
N GLU A 206 6.09 -20.87 -13.27
CA GLU A 206 7.04 -21.94 -12.89
C GLU A 206 6.41 -23.34 -12.83
N SER A 207 5.12 -23.41 -12.45
CA SER A 207 4.38 -24.67 -12.40
C SER A 207 4.25 -25.40 -13.75
N LEU A 208 4.33 -24.66 -14.86
CA LEU A 208 4.26 -25.20 -16.23
C LEU A 208 5.66 -25.58 -16.75
N GLY A 209 6.69 -24.93 -16.22
CA GLY A 209 8.05 -25.00 -16.73
C GLY A 209 8.31 -24.07 -17.92
N GLU A 210 9.58 -23.74 -18.14
CA GLU A 210 10.00 -22.65 -19.04
C GLU A 210 9.45 -22.79 -20.46
N LYS A 211 9.58 -23.99 -21.06
CA LYS A 211 9.15 -24.21 -22.44
C LYS A 211 7.66 -24.01 -22.65
N GLU A 212 6.85 -24.38 -21.66
CA GLU A 212 5.40 -24.27 -21.78
C GLU A 212 4.96 -22.84 -21.47
N GLU A 213 5.62 -22.18 -20.51
CA GLU A 213 5.38 -20.77 -20.24
C GLU A 213 5.68 -19.89 -21.46
N VAL A 214 6.81 -20.12 -22.15
CA VAL A 214 7.12 -19.42 -23.40
C VAL A 214 5.99 -19.58 -24.43
N LYS A 215 5.41 -20.78 -24.56
CA LYS A 215 4.33 -21.03 -25.52
C LYS A 215 3.05 -20.30 -25.13
N VAL A 216 2.67 -20.35 -23.85
CA VAL A 216 1.51 -19.62 -23.32
C VAL A 216 1.65 -18.14 -23.63
N LEU A 217 2.78 -17.53 -23.24
CA LEU A 217 3.03 -16.11 -23.48
C LEU A 217 3.01 -15.78 -24.97
N THR A 218 3.64 -16.61 -25.80
CA THR A 218 3.64 -16.43 -27.26
C THR A 218 2.22 -16.50 -27.82
N GLY A 219 1.40 -17.48 -27.41
CA GLY A 219 0.03 -17.63 -27.87
C GLY A 219 -0.85 -16.43 -27.51
N LEU A 220 -0.78 -15.96 -26.25
CA LEU A 220 -1.53 -14.79 -25.82
C LEU A 220 -1.10 -13.52 -26.57
N ILE A 221 0.19 -13.34 -26.84
CA ILE A 221 0.67 -12.19 -27.62
C ILE A 221 0.21 -12.31 -29.09
N CYS A 222 0.19 -13.51 -29.67
CA CYS A 222 -0.34 -13.75 -31.01
C CYS A 222 -1.82 -13.34 -31.13
N GLU A 223 -2.64 -13.59 -30.11
CA GLU A 223 -4.03 -13.13 -30.10
C GLU A 223 -4.14 -11.61 -30.09
N LEU A 224 -3.21 -10.91 -29.43
CA LEU A 224 -3.21 -9.45 -29.36
C LEU A 224 -2.74 -8.79 -30.65
N THR A 225 -1.89 -9.48 -31.42
CA THR A 225 -1.28 -8.96 -32.66
C THR A 225 -2.00 -9.43 -33.92
N ASP A 226 -3.24 -9.92 -33.81
CA ASP A 226 -4.00 -10.50 -34.92
C ASP A 226 -3.20 -11.59 -35.67
N ASN A 227 -2.51 -12.45 -34.91
CA ASN A 227 -1.63 -13.53 -35.36
C ASN A 227 -0.41 -13.06 -36.18
N GLN A 228 0.18 -11.92 -35.85
CA GLN A 228 1.43 -11.44 -36.45
C GLN A 228 2.59 -11.41 -35.44
N PRO A 229 3.81 -11.80 -35.85
CA PRO A 229 4.20 -12.25 -37.19
C PRO A 229 3.88 -13.73 -37.43
N GLY A 230 3.54 -14.10 -38.66
CA GLY A 230 3.04 -15.45 -38.98
C GLY A 230 4.05 -16.58 -38.72
N ASP A 231 5.35 -16.32 -38.81
CA ASP A 231 6.40 -17.31 -38.50
C ASP A 231 6.50 -17.66 -37.00
N VAL A 232 5.88 -16.84 -36.15
CA VAL A 232 5.73 -17.07 -34.71
C VAL A 232 4.35 -17.64 -34.40
N CYS A 233 3.29 -17.12 -35.02
CA CYS A 233 1.90 -17.42 -34.64
C CYS A 233 1.23 -18.56 -35.43
N GLU A 234 1.74 -18.96 -36.59
CA GLU A 234 1.12 -19.99 -37.45
C GLU A 234 1.76 -21.38 -37.30
N LYS A 235 2.36 -21.69 -36.14
CA LYS A 235 3.06 -22.96 -35.87
C LYS A 235 2.22 -24.01 -35.15
#